data_AF-A0A2E7LSM1-F1
#
_entry.id   AF-A0A2E7LSM1-F1
#
_cell.length_a   1.000
_cell.length_b   1.000
_cell.length_c   1.000
_cell.angle_alpha   90.00
_cell.angle_beta   90.00
_cell.angle_gamma   90.00
#
_symmetry.space_group_name_H-M   'P 1'
#
loop_
_entity.id
_entity.type
_entity.pdbx_description
1 polymer ?
#
loop_
_entity_poly.entity_id
_entity_poly.type
_entity_poly.pdbx_seq_one_letter_code
_entity_poly.pdbx_strand_id
1 'polypeptide(L)' 'MKYILILYMCSLSTGKCPDSTVSGYQFNSHYDCINAGYAVAQKTYRNLKELPDWDKPQFEEEKIVIKFECKELKVNA' A
#
# COMPACT_ATOMS: atom_id res chain seq x y z
N MET A 1 12.25 -12.79 -13.67
CA MET A 1 11.70 -11.43 -13.53
C MET A 1 11.60 -11.11 -12.04
N LYS A 2 11.74 -9.84 -11.64
CA LYS A 2 11.63 -9.43 -10.23
C LYS A 2 10.48 -8.44 -10.09
N TYR A 3 9.79 -8.46 -8.96
CA TYR A 3 8.67 -7.55 -8.68
C TYR A 3 8.87 -6.87 -7.33
N ILE A 4 8.48 -5.61 -7.23
CA ILE A 4 8.42 -4.86 -5.98
C ILE A 4 6.99 -4.53 -5.63
N LEU A 5 6.66 -4.63 -4.35
CA LEU A 5 5.38 -4.19 -3.82
C LEU A 5 5.48 -2.70 -3.46
N ILE A 6 4.56 -1.91 -4.00
CA ILE A 6 4.39 -0.49 -3.69
C ILE A 6 3.04 -0.32 -3.02
N LEU A 7 3.02 0.32 -1.85
CA LEU A 7 1.81 0.61 -1.08
C LEU A 7 1.46 2.09 -1.21
N TYR A 8 0.17 2.40 -1.25
CA TYR A 8 -0.35 3.76 -1.29
C TYR A 8 -1.38 3.94 -0.18
N MET A 9 -1.29 5.06 0.53
CA MET A 9 -2.38 5.53 1.36
C MET A 9 -3.20 6.53 0.55
N CYS A 10 -4.50 6.27 0.40
CA CYS A 10 -5.38 7.05 -0.45
C CYS A 10 -6.58 7.56 0.31
N SER A 11 -6.98 8.80 0.03
CA SER A 11 -8.27 9.35 0.42
C SER A 11 -9.27 9.14 -0.71
N LEU A 12 -10.37 8.43 -0.45
CA LEU A 12 -11.43 8.27 -1.46
C LEU A 12 -12.32 9.51 -1.56
N SER A 13 -12.33 10.39 -0.56
CA SER A 13 -13.06 11.66 -0.64
C SER A 13 -12.43 12.63 -1.65
N THR A 14 -11.10 12.65 -1.72
CA THR A 14 -10.35 13.52 -2.66
C THR A 14 -9.90 12.78 -3.93
N GLY A 15 -9.92 11.44 -3.92
CA GLY A 15 -9.40 10.61 -5.00
C GLY A 15 -7.87 10.58 -5.09
N LYS A 16 -7.16 11.19 -4.13
CA LYS A 16 -5.70 11.31 -4.16
C LYS A 16 -5.03 10.21 -3.33
N CYS A 17 -3.84 9.81 -3.78
CA CYS A 17 -2.92 8.92 -3.07
C CYS A 17 -1.57 9.63 -2.91
N PRO A 18 -1.47 10.64 -2.02
CA PRO A 18 -0.31 11.52 -1.95
C PRO A 18 0.97 10.79 -1.54
N ASP A 19 0.84 9.74 -0.72
CA ASP A 19 1.98 8.99 -0.20
C ASP A 19 2.05 7.58 -0.79
N SER A 20 3.26 7.20 -1.19
CA SER A 20 3.58 5.82 -1.58
C SER A 20 4.82 5.35 -0.84
N THR A 21 4.82 4.09 -0.43
CA THR A 21 5.98 3.44 0.18
C THR A 21 6.36 2.23 -0.65
N VAL A 22 7.59 2.23 -1.15
CA VAL A 22 8.17 1.04 -1.80
C VAL A 22 8.62 0.10 -0.69
N SER A 23 8.07 -1.11 -0.67
CA SER A 23 8.53 -2.11 0.28
C SER A 23 9.95 -2.57 -0.08
N GLY A 24 10.77 -2.91 0.93
CA GLY A 24 12.10 -3.50 0.70
C GLY A 24 12.06 -4.93 0.15
N TYR A 25 10.87 -5.50 -0.08
CA TYR A 25 10.69 -6.87 -0.54
C TYR A 25 10.74 -6.96 -2.06
N GLN A 26 11.52 -7.92 -2.55
CA GLN A 26 11.53 -8.30 -3.97
C GLN A 26 11.00 -9.72 -4.12
N PHE A 27 10.12 -9.91 -5.09
CA PHE A 27 9.45 -11.17 -5.36
C PHE A 27 9.90 -11.74 -6.71
N ASN A 28 9.88 -13.05 -6.84
CA ASN A 28 10.28 -13.75 -8.08
C ASN A 28 9.13 -13.89 -9.09
N SER A 29 7.89 -13.68 -8.64
CA SER A 29 6.71 -13.71 -9.50
C SER A 29 5.73 -12.59 -9.12
N HIS A 30 4.92 -12.17 -10.09
CA HIS A 30 3.84 -11.23 -9.85
C HIS A 30 2.82 -11.80 -8.85
N TYR A 31 2.54 -13.11 -8.92
CA TYR A 31 1.61 -13.80 -8.02
C TYR A 31 2.07 -13.69 -6.56
N ASP A 32 3.34 -14.00 -6.26
CA ASP A 32 3.87 -13.93 -4.89
C ASP A 32 3.82 -12.49 -4.35
N CYS A 33 4.11 -11.52 -5.22
CA CYS A 33 4.02 -10.11 -4.88
C CYS A 33 2.57 -9.71 -4.53
N ILE A 34 1.60 -10.10 -5.35
CA ILE A 34 0.18 -9.76 -5.11
C ILE A 34 -0.34 -10.42 -3.84
N ASN A 35 -0.01 -11.71 -3.64
CA ASN A 35 -0.41 -12.44 -2.43
C ASN A 35 0.16 -11.79 -1.16
N ALA A 36 1.44 -11.41 -1.18
CA ALA A 36 2.05 -10.65 -0.09
C ALA A 36 1.42 -9.25 0.06
N GLY A 37 1.10 -8.59 -1.05
CA GLY A 37 0.46 -7.28 -1.08
C GLY A 37 -0.86 -7.23 -0.32
N TYR A 38 -1.73 -8.24 -0.48
CA TYR A 38 -2.97 -8.33 0.29
C TYR A 38 -2.72 -8.44 1.81
N ALA A 39 -1.77 -9.29 2.21
CA ALA A 39 -1.43 -9.48 3.63
C ALA A 39 -0.85 -8.19 4.23
N VAL A 40 0.09 -7.54 3.51
CA VAL A 40 0.72 -6.30 3.97
C VAL A 40 -0.29 -5.16 4.01
N ALA A 41 -1.10 -4.98 2.97
CA ALA A 41 -2.11 -3.91 2.93
C ALA A 41 -3.12 -4.04 4.07
N GLN A 42 -3.61 -5.26 4.34
CA GLN A 42 -4.51 -5.51 5.46
C GLN A 42 -3.85 -5.18 6.80
N LYS A 43 -2.60 -5.63 7.00
CA LYS A 43 -1.84 -5.33 8.23
C LYS A 43 -1.63 -3.82 8.39
N THR A 44 -1.18 -3.14 7.34
CA THR A 44 -0.97 -1.69 7.34
C THR A 44 -2.24 -0.95 7.69
N TYR A 45 -3.37 -1.29 7.08
CA TYR A 45 -4.65 -0.66 7.39
C TYR A 45 -5.05 -0.86 8.86
N ARG A 46 -4.88 -2.07 9.40
CA ARG A 46 -5.17 -2.37 10.81
C ARG A 46 -4.27 -1.61 11.77
N ASN A 47 -3.02 -1.34 11.38
CA ASN A 47 -2.06 -0.60 12.18
C ASN A 47 -2.33 0.91 12.17
N LEU A 48 -3.20 1.44 11.29
CA LEU A 48 -3.56 2.86 11.31
C LEU A 48 -4.12 3.26 12.68
N LYS A 49 -4.83 2.35 13.38
CA LYS A 49 -5.35 2.58 14.74
C LYS A 49 -4.30 2.87 15.80
N GLU A 50 -3.03 2.57 15.51
CA GLU A 50 -1.91 2.82 16.41
C GLU A 50 -1.33 4.23 16.19
N LEU A 51 -1.76 4.93 15.14
CA LEU A 51 -1.36 6.31 14.89
C LEU A 51 -2.05 7.25 15.90
N PRO A 52 -1.34 8.25 16.44
CA PRO A 52 -1.91 9.21 17.39
C PRO A 52 -3.15 9.95 16.90
N ASP A 53 -3.33 10.05 15.59
CA ASP A 53 -4.37 10.84 14.95
C ASP A 53 -5.52 10.00 14.36
N TRP A 54 -5.52 8.68 14.57
CA TRP A 54 -6.48 7.77 13.94
C TRP A 54 -7.93 7.97 14.37
N ASP A 55 -8.16 8.31 15.62
CA ASP A 55 -9.51 8.51 16.19
C ASP A 55 -10.15 9.83 15.76
N LYS A 56 -9.46 10.64 14.94
CA LYS A 56 -10.00 11.89 14.44
C LYS A 56 -11.10 11.62 13.41
N PRO A 57 -12.22 12.38 13.45
CA PRO A 57 -13.30 12.31 12.45
C PRO A 57 -12.81 12.37 11.00
N GLN A 58 -11.70 13.06 10.78
CA GLN A 58 -11.04 13.22 9.49
C GLN A 58 -10.68 11.88 8.81
N PHE A 59 -10.31 10.82 9.56
CA PHE A 59 -9.98 9.52 8.94
C PHE A 59 -11.18 8.86 8.25
N GLU A 60 -12.35 8.93 8.90
CA GLU A 60 -13.62 8.42 8.36
C GLU A 60 -14.14 9.32 7.24
N GLU A 61 -14.04 10.65 7.39
CA GLU A 61 -14.43 11.61 6.35
C GLU A 61 -13.59 11.46 5.08
N GLU A 62 -12.29 11.25 5.22
CA GLU A 62 -11.37 11.08 4.10
C GLU A 62 -11.52 9.73 3.40
N LYS A 63 -12.23 8.79 4.03
CA LYS A 63 -12.45 7.41 3.55
C LYS A 63 -11.11 6.77 3.16
N ILE A 64 -10.19 6.75 4.12
CA ILE A 64 -8.83 6.27 3.90
C ILE A 64 -8.84 4.80 3.48
N VAL A 65 -8.03 4.45 2.48
CA VAL A 65 -7.80 3.07 2.05
C VAL A 65 -6.31 2.84 1.79
N ILE A 66 -5.85 1.60 1.97
CA ILE A 66 -4.54 1.16 1.49
C ILE A 66 -4.73 0.47 0.15
N LYS A 67 -4.10 1.02 -0.89
CA LYS A 67 -3.95 0.37 -2.20
C LYS A 67 -2.53 -0.16 -2.34
N PHE A 68 -2.32 -1.07 -3.28
CA PHE A 68 -0.99 -1.53 -3.62
C PHE A 68 -0.90 -1.95 -5.07
N GLU A 69 0.32 -1.94 -5.60
CA GLU A 69 0.65 -2.51 -6.90
C GLU A 69 1.93 -3.34 -6.83
N CYS A 70 2.08 -4.24 -7.79
CA CYS A 70 3.26 -5.07 -7.97
C CYS A 70 3.96 -4.71 -9.28
N LYS A 71 5.01 -3.89 -9.17
CA LYS A 71 5.72 -3.36 -10.32
C LYS A 71 6.88 -4.28 -10.69
N GLU A 72 6.95 -4.67 -11.96
CA GLU A 72 8.08 -5.42 -12.49
C GLU A 72 9.34 -4.56 -12.51
N LEU A 73 10.42 -5.08 -11.95
CA LEU A 73 11.76 -4.53 -12.08
C LEU A 73 12.37 -5.05 -13.38
N LYS A 74 12.43 -4.17 -14.39
CA LYS A 74 13.28 -4.41 -15.54
C LYS A 74 14.74 -4.15 -15.12
N VAL A 75 15.51 -5.22 -14.94
CA VAL A 75 16.96 -5.10 -14.76
C VAL A 75 17.57 -4.85 -16.14
N ASN A 76 17.56 -3.58 -16.55
CA ASN A 76 18.11 -3.03 -17.80
C ASN A 76 17.49 -3.58 -19.10
N ALA A 77 16.99 -2.67 -19.94
CA ALA A 77 16.82 -2.91 -21.37
C ALA A 77 18.15 -2.65 -22.09
#